data_AF-A0AAU7CZM4-F1
#
_entry.id   AF-A0AAU7CZM4-F1
#
_cell.length_a   1.000
_cell.length_b   1.000
_cell.length_c   1.000
_cell.angle_alpha   90.00
_cell.angle_beta   90.00
_cell.angle_gamma   90.00
#
_symmetry.space_group_name_H-M   'P 1'
#
loop_
_entity.id
_entity.type
_entity.pdbx_description
1 polymer ?
#
loop_
_entity_poly.entity_id
_entity_poly.type
_entity_poly.pdbx_seq_one_letter_code
_entity_poly.pdbx_strand_id
1 'polypeptide(L)'
;MTDLDHLREAIAEAHAAEASGEVPVGAVVVHNGKIIGRGQNRVLRDSDPTAHAEIVALREAGRHLANYRLEDCTVYATLEPCAMCAGAILHARINRLVYAAADPKAGACGSVLAVMNHPQLNHRVNVHPGLLAEECGTLLTNFFRQRRQKKAAARILQIGKASMTTKKKWSAKVDTDSTHPDEGLFNKSATAIAKALASKEVSPKGPASGMRMLNFYINRAGKNLSQERHAELEKAKEKLSALIEKQKAEAEKQKPRKPHTSAKSATKKVAKKTASKKSSAKLK
;
A
#
# COMPACT_ATOMS: atom_id res chain seq x y z
N MET A 1 24.07 0.57 -30.04
CA MET A 1 23.52 1.20 -28.83
C MET A 1 23.64 0.23 -27.67
N THR A 2 24.08 0.72 -26.52
CA THR A 2 24.27 -0.01 -25.26
C THR A 2 22.97 -0.09 -24.46
N ASP A 3 22.92 -0.91 -23.40
CA ASP A 3 21.80 -0.92 -22.45
C ASP A 3 21.51 0.48 -21.87
N LEU A 4 22.57 1.24 -21.61
CA LEU A 4 22.47 2.61 -21.10
C LEU A 4 21.76 3.52 -22.11
N ASP A 5 22.11 3.42 -23.40
CA ASP A 5 21.50 4.22 -24.47
C ASP A 5 20.01 3.90 -24.61
N HIS A 6 19.64 2.62 -24.62
CA HIS A 6 18.23 2.22 -24.74
C HIS A 6 17.41 2.63 -23.51
N LEU A 7 18.00 2.57 -22.31
CA LEU A 7 17.31 3.02 -21.11
C LEU A 7 17.18 4.54 -21.05
N ARG A 8 18.15 5.29 -21.59
CA ARG A 8 18.03 6.75 -21.80
C ARG A 8 16.86 7.09 -22.72
N GLU A 9 16.64 6.31 -23.77
CA GLU A 9 15.46 6.45 -24.64
C GLU A 9 14.15 6.18 -23.89
N ALA A 10 14.12 5.18 -22.99
CA ALA A 10 12.97 4.96 -22.11
C ALA A 10 12.75 6.13 -21.12
N ILE A 11 13.81 6.76 -20.62
CA ILE A 11 13.71 7.98 -19.79
C ILE A 11 13.15 9.16 -20.60
N ALA A 12 13.51 9.30 -21.88
CA ALA A 12 12.91 10.32 -22.75
C ALA A 12 11.39 10.14 -22.86
N GLU A 13 10.90 8.90 -23.01
CA GLU A 13 9.47 8.59 -22.98
C GLU A 13 8.83 8.90 -21.61
N ALA A 14 9.53 8.65 -20.51
CA ALA A 14 9.06 9.00 -19.16
C ALA A 14 8.91 10.53 -18.99
N HIS A 15 9.83 11.32 -19.54
CA HIS A 15 9.70 12.78 -19.55
C HIS A 15 8.54 13.25 -20.44
N ALA A 16 8.28 12.60 -21.57
CA ALA A 16 7.12 12.90 -22.40
C ALA A 16 5.79 12.62 -21.64
N ALA A 17 5.75 11.55 -20.83
CA ALA A 17 4.62 11.26 -19.95
C ALA A 17 4.43 12.39 -18.92
N GLU A 18 5.51 12.78 -18.24
CA GLU A 18 5.49 13.86 -17.25
C GLU A 18 4.98 15.18 -17.84
N ALA A 19 5.49 15.56 -19.01
CA ALA A 19 5.09 16.77 -19.73
C ALA A 19 3.58 16.76 -20.08
N SER A 20 3.01 15.56 -20.26
CA SER A 20 1.59 15.35 -20.50
C SER A 20 0.75 15.25 -19.21
N GLY A 21 1.37 15.44 -18.04
CA GLY A 21 0.72 15.35 -16.73
C GLY A 21 0.48 13.92 -16.23
N GLU A 22 1.07 12.93 -16.89
CA GLU A 22 1.01 11.50 -16.56
C GLU A 22 2.12 11.09 -15.58
N VAL A 23 1.99 9.93 -14.94
CA VAL A 23 3.08 9.36 -14.14
C VAL A 23 4.30 9.12 -15.05
N PRO A 24 5.53 9.55 -14.68
CA PRO A 24 6.71 9.50 -15.53
C PRO A 24 7.27 8.07 -15.63
N VAL A 25 6.64 7.25 -16.45
CA VAL A 25 7.09 5.89 -16.77
C VAL A 25 7.20 5.78 -18.27
N GLY A 26 8.34 5.26 -18.73
CA GLY A 26 8.63 5.04 -20.13
C GLY A 26 9.26 3.67 -20.36
N ALA A 27 9.11 3.15 -21.57
CA ALA A 27 9.64 1.88 -21.99
C ALA A 27 9.95 1.86 -23.49
N VAL A 28 10.95 1.07 -23.88
CA VAL A 28 11.25 0.78 -25.29
C VAL A 28 11.45 -0.72 -25.51
N VAL A 29 11.09 -1.20 -26.70
CA VAL A 29 11.35 -2.57 -27.15
C VAL A 29 12.42 -2.53 -28.24
N VAL A 30 13.47 -3.33 -28.07
CA VAL A 30 14.63 -3.38 -28.96
C VAL A 30 14.73 -4.76 -29.58
N HIS A 31 14.92 -4.80 -30.90
CA HIS A 31 15.20 -6.00 -31.68
C HIS A 31 16.42 -5.74 -32.57
N ASN A 32 17.42 -6.63 -32.54
CA ASN A 32 18.67 -6.47 -33.30
C ASN A 32 19.34 -5.09 -33.14
N GLY A 33 19.35 -4.58 -31.90
CA GLY A 33 19.95 -3.28 -31.56
C GLY A 33 19.17 -2.06 -32.05
N LYS A 34 17.96 -2.24 -32.60
CA LYS A 34 17.07 -1.15 -33.06
C LYS A 34 15.83 -1.10 -32.19
N ILE A 35 15.41 0.11 -31.81
CA ILE A 35 14.13 0.32 -31.15
C ILE A 35 13.01 0.11 -32.17
N ILE A 36 12.12 -0.84 -31.89
CA ILE A 36 10.97 -1.20 -32.72
C ILE A 36 9.63 -0.87 -32.05
N GLY A 37 9.66 -0.41 -30.80
CA GLY A 37 8.48 0.07 -30.09
C GLY A 37 8.87 1.02 -28.97
N ARG A 38 8.10 2.09 -28.79
CA ARG A 38 8.27 3.11 -27.76
C ARG A 38 6.97 3.27 -27.00
N GLY A 39 7.06 3.49 -25.70
CA GLY A 39 5.89 3.61 -24.86
C GLY A 39 6.12 4.54 -23.70
N GLN A 40 5.13 5.40 -23.49
CA GLN A 40 5.00 6.25 -22.32
C GLN A 40 3.68 5.96 -21.64
N ASN A 41 3.64 6.10 -20.32
CA ASN A 41 2.38 5.99 -19.58
C ASN A 41 1.39 7.05 -20.06
N ARG A 42 0.16 6.62 -20.37
CA ARG A 42 -0.88 7.47 -20.96
C ARG A 42 -2.31 7.10 -20.52
N VAL A 43 -2.43 6.51 -19.34
CA VAL A 43 -3.70 6.04 -18.77
C VAL A 43 -4.77 7.13 -18.64
N LEU A 44 -4.39 8.38 -18.33
CA LEU A 44 -5.34 9.48 -18.19
C LEU A 44 -5.78 9.99 -19.56
N ARG A 45 -4.83 10.26 -20.46
CA ARG A 45 -5.15 10.86 -21.76
C ARG A 45 -5.94 9.91 -22.67
N ASP A 46 -5.65 8.61 -22.61
CA ASP A 46 -6.35 7.59 -23.42
C ASP A 46 -7.63 7.09 -22.73
N SER A 47 -7.84 7.42 -21.45
CA SER A 47 -8.88 6.78 -20.62
C SER A 47 -8.82 5.25 -20.64
N ASP A 48 -7.61 4.70 -20.81
CA ASP A 48 -7.34 3.27 -20.94
C ASP A 48 -6.52 2.82 -19.72
N PRO A 49 -7.09 2.00 -18.82
CA PRO A 49 -6.37 1.54 -17.62
C PRO A 49 -5.19 0.61 -17.95
N THR A 50 -5.08 0.14 -19.20
CA THR A 50 -3.99 -0.74 -19.65
C THR A 50 -2.87 0.01 -20.35
N ALA A 51 -2.99 1.33 -20.58
CA ALA A 51 -2.04 2.13 -21.35
C ALA A 51 -0.78 2.53 -20.55
N HIS A 52 -0.17 1.53 -19.93
CA HIS A 52 1.15 1.59 -19.31
C HIS A 52 2.24 1.57 -20.40
N ALA A 53 3.41 2.13 -20.08
CA ALA A 53 4.52 2.26 -21.01
C ALA A 53 4.90 0.93 -21.69
N GLU A 54 4.99 -0.16 -20.93
CA GLU A 54 5.38 -1.47 -21.44
C GLU A 54 4.34 -2.04 -22.40
N ILE A 55 3.05 -1.93 -22.06
CA ILE A 55 1.94 -2.38 -22.93
C ILE A 55 1.95 -1.61 -24.25
N VAL A 56 2.14 -0.30 -24.17
CA VAL A 56 2.23 0.56 -25.34
C VAL A 56 3.40 0.14 -26.25
N ALA A 57 4.59 -0.01 -25.68
CA ALA A 57 5.79 -0.34 -26.43
C ALA A 57 5.69 -1.74 -27.06
N LEU A 58 5.14 -2.72 -26.35
CA LEU A 58 4.88 -4.08 -26.86
C LEU A 58 3.88 -4.06 -28.02
N ARG A 59 2.81 -3.26 -27.94
CA ARG A 59 1.82 -3.12 -29.03
C ARG A 59 2.42 -2.47 -30.28
N GLU A 60 3.33 -1.53 -30.12
CA GLU A 60 4.06 -0.95 -31.25
C GLU A 60 5.02 -1.97 -31.87
N ALA A 61 5.82 -2.64 -31.06
CA ALA A 61 6.75 -3.68 -31.51
C ALA A 61 6.03 -4.83 -32.24
N GLY A 62 4.89 -5.29 -31.72
CA GLY A 62 4.10 -6.35 -32.35
C GLY A 62 3.53 -5.94 -33.71
N ARG A 63 3.15 -4.67 -33.87
CA ARG A 63 2.77 -4.12 -35.18
C ARG A 63 3.97 -4.00 -36.12
N HIS A 64 5.12 -3.57 -35.60
CA HIS A 64 6.35 -3.45 -36.38
C HIS A 64 6.81 -4.80 -36.97
N LEU A 65 6.75 -5.89 -36.18
CA LEU A 65 7.10 -7.23 -36.63
C LEU A 65 5.94 -8.01 -37.25
N ALA A 66 4.73 -7.44 -37.27
CA ALA A 66 3.49 -8.13 -37.63
C ALA A 66 3.31 -9.49 -36.91
N ASN A 67 3.76 -9.57 -35.65
CA ASN A 67 3.77 -10.79 -34.86
C ASN A 67 3.58 -10.47 -33.37
N TYR A 68 2.79 -11.27 -32.67
CA TYR A 68 2.60 -11.13 -31.23
C TYR A 68 3.78 -11.72 -30.43
N ARG A 69 4.51 -12.66 -31.02
CA ARG A 69 5.76 -13.20 -30.46
C ARG A 69 6.90 -12.26 -30.82
N LEU A 70 7.42 -11.59 -29.80
CA LEU A 70 8.56 -10.70 -29.83
C LEU A 70 9.79 -11.44 -29.30
N GLU A 71 10.06 -12.60 -29.90
CA GLU A 71 11.27 -13.37 -29.63
C GLU A 71 12.50 -12.52 -29.97
N ASP A 72 13.63 -12.79 -29.30
CA ASP A 72 14.89 -12.03 -29.43
C ASP A 72 14.80 -10.52 -29.12
N CYS A 73 13.67 -10.05 -28.60
CA CYS A 73 13.50 -8.67 -28.19
C CYS A 73 13.92 -8.46 -26.73
N THR A 74 14.41 -7.24 -26.44
CA THR A 74 14.65 -6.74 -25.08
C THR A 74 13.70 -5.60 -24.77
N VAL A 75 13.05 -5.64 -23.61
CA VAL A 75 12.28 -4.51 -23.06
C VAL A 75 13.17 -3.72 -22.09
N TYR A 76 13.24 -2.41 -22.24
CA TYR A 76 13.83 -1.49 -21.26
C TYR A 76 12.72 -0.65 -20.65
N ALA A 77 12.61 -0.59 -19.33
CA ALA A 77 11.58 0.18 -18.62
C ALA A 77 12.17 1.03 -17.48
N THR A 78 11.64 2.23 -17.26
CA THR A 78 12.15 3.11 -16.18
C THR A 78 11.69 2.70 -14.78
N LEU A 79 10.70 1.82 -14.68
CA LEU A 79 10.14 1.30 -13.44
C LEU A 79 9.90 -0.21 -13.56
N GLU A 80 9.99 -0.92 -12.44
CA GLU A 80 9.66 -2.34 -12.37
C GLU A 80 8.22 -2.59 -12.86
N PRO A 81 8.02 -3.52 -13.81
CA PRO A 81 6.69 -3.84 -14.32
C PRO A 81 5.72 -4.32 -13.24
N CYS A 82 4.48 -3.84 -13.32
CA CYS A 82 3.37 -4.37 -12.52
C CYS A 82 2.92 -5.75 -13.04
N ALA A 83 1.99 -6.41 -12.34
CA ALA A 83 1.51 -7.75 -12.69
C ALA A 83 0.96 -7.85 -14.13
N MET A 84 0.25 -6.82 -14.59
CA MET A 84 -0.28 -6.73 -15.96
C MET A 84 0.85 -6.68 -16.98
N CYS A 85 1.81 -5.76 -16.82
CA CYS A 85 2.92 -5.59 -17.73
C CYS A 85 3.85 -6.82 -17.73
N ALA A 86 4.13 -7.40 -16.55
CA ALA A 86 4.90 -8.63 -16.43
C ALA A 86 4.23 -9.80 -17.18
N GLY A 87 2.91 -9.97 -17.03
CA GLY A 87 2.14 -10.96 -17.79
C GLY A 87 2.20 -10.72 -19.30
N ALA A 88 2.07 -9.47 -19.74
CA ALA A 88 2.16 -9.11 -21.16
C ALA A 88 3.55 -9.42 -21.75
N ILE A 89 4.63 -9.11 -21.04
CA ILE A 89 6.01 -9.44 -21.43
C ILE A 89 6.18 -10.95 -21.62
N LEU A 90 5.62 -11.76 -20.70
CA LEU A 90 5.64 -13.23 -20.79
C LEU A 90 4.84 -13.75 -21.99
N HIS A 91 3.64 -13.21 -22.22
CA HIS A 91 2.79 -13.58 -23.36
C HIS A 91 3.42 -13.20 -24.70
N ALA A 92 4.14 -12.08 -24.75
CA ALA A 92 4.88 -11.60 -25.91
C ALA A 92 6.20 -12.36 -26.16
N ARG A 93 6.59 -13.32 -25.31
CA ARG A 93 7.83 -14.12 -25.46
C ARG A 93 9.11 -13.29 -25.50
N ILE A 94 9.12 -12.14 -24.81
CA ILE A 94 10.31 -11.29 -24.69
C ILE A 94 11.47 -12.07 -24.07
N ASN A 95 12.65 -12.03 -24.69
CA ASN A 95 13.82 -12.76 -24.20
C ASN A 95 14.41 -12.10 -22.94
N ARG A 96 14.43 -10.77 -22.90
CA ARG A 96 15.13 -10.01 -21.86
C ARG A 96 14.34 -8.78 -21.40
N LEU A 97 14.33 -8.54 -20.10
CA LEU A 97 13.79 -7.34 -19.46
C LEU A 97 14.90 -6.64 -18.69
N VAL A 98 15.10 -5.35 -18.97
CA VAL A 98 15.92 -4.44 -18.17
C VAL A 98 15.00 -3.41 -17.56
N TYR A 99 15.03 -3.22 -16.25
CA TYR A 99 14.28 -2.13 -15.62
C TYR A 99 15.13 -1.34 -14.63
N ALA A 100 14.83 -0.06 -14.50
CA ALA A 100 15.62 0.85 -13.68
C ALA A 100 15.25 0.78 -12.20
N ALA A 101 14.21 1.51 -11.77
CA ALA A 101 13.81 1.56 -10.37
C ALA A 101 12.91 0.39 -10.00
N ALA A 102 13.09 -0.17 -8.80
CA ALA A 102 12.15 -1.11 -8.21
C ALA A 102 10.83 -0.41 -7.83
N ASP A 103 9.71 -1.14 -7.88
CA ASP A 103 8.41 -0.64 -7.39
C ASP A 103 7.99 -1.39 -6.12
N PRO A 104 8.25 -0.81 -4.92
CA PRO A 104 7.90 -1.45 -3.65
C PRO A 104 6.39 -1.52 -3.37
N LYS A 105 5.54 -0.95 -4.22
CA LYS A 105 4.08 -0.91 -4.04
C LYS A 105 3.32 -1.80 -5.01
N ALA A 106 3.85 -2.01 -6.21
CA ALA A 106 3.15 -2.76 -7.26
C ALA A 106 4.05 -3.66 -8.13
N GLY A 107 5.37 -3.67 -7.89
CA GLY A 107 6.33 -4.41 -8.70
C GLY A 107 6.09 -5.91 -8.69
N ALA A 108 6.06 -6.51 -9.87
CA ALA A 108 5.75 -7.93 -10.07
C ALA A 108 6.93 -8.76 -10.60
N CYS A 109 8.14 -8.20 -10.55
CA CYS A 109 9.40 -8.88 -10.88
C CYS A 109 10.20 -9.29 -9.63
N GLY A 110 9.60 -9.16 -8.43
CA GLY A 110 10.19 -9.57 -7.16
C GLY A 110 9.87 -8.64 -5.98
N SER A 111 9.43 -7.41 -6.21
CA SER A 111 9.17 -6.46 -5.11
C SER A 111 7.92 -6.83 -4.29
N VAL A 112 6.77 -6.99 -4.95
CA VAL A 112 5.50 -7.34 -4.30
C VAL A 112 5.02 -8.72 -4.75
N LEU A 113 5.12 -8.99 -6.06
CA LEU A 113 4.78 -10.28 -6.65
C LEU A 113 5.99 -10.82 -7.42
N ALA A 114 6.05 -12.14 -7.55
CA ALA A 114 7.02 -12.84 -8.38
C ALA A 114 6.31 -13.50 -9.58
N VAL A 115 5.72 -12.67 -10.45
CA VAL A 115 5.05 -13.13 -11.67
C VAL A 115 6.08 -13.57 -12.70
N MET A 116 7.12 -12.76 -12.88
CA MET A 116 8.19 -13.06 -13.82
C MET A 116 8.90 -14.35 -13.42
N ASN A 117 9.09 -15.27 -14.38
CA ASN A 117 9.74 -16.56 -14.17
C ASN A 117 9.11 -17.42 -13.06
N HIS A 118 7.79 -17.34 -12.84
CA HIS A 118 7.11 -18.29 -11.97
C HIS A 118 7.36 -19.75 -12.46
N PRO A 119 7.63 -20.73 -11.57
CA PRO A 119 8.04 -22.08 -11.97
C PRO A 119 7.10 -22.81 -12.94
N GLN A 120 5.78 -22.54 -12.84
CA GLN A 120 4.75 -23.17 -13.67
C GLN A 120 4.55 -22.51 -15.04
N LEU A 121 5.18 -21.38 -15.31
CA LEU A 121 5.06 -20.71 -16.60
C LEU A 121 6.07 -21.28 -17.61
N ASN A 122 5.66 -21.32 -18.88
CA ASN A 122 6.42 -21.96 -19.95
C ASN A 122 7.51 -21.09 -20.58
N HIS A 123 7.50 -19.78 -20.34
CA HIS A 123 8.50 -18.83 -20.87
C HIS A 123 9.37 -18.28 -19.76
N ARG A 124 10.65 -18.09 -20.06
CA ARG A 124 11.64 -17.51 -19.14
C ARG A 124 12.21 -16.24 -19.74
N VAL A 125 12.31 -15.22 -18.91
CA VAL A 125 12.83 -13.91 -19.27
C VAL A 125 14.11 -13.64 -18.48
N ASN A 126 15.15 -13.18 -19.15
CA ASN A 126 16.37 -12.72 -18.48
C ASN A 126 16.11 -11.33 -17.89
N VAL A 127 15.99 -11.23 -16.56
CA VAL A 127 15.62 -9.99 -15.86
C VAL A 127 16.86 -9.32 -15.29
N HIS A 128 17.08 -8.05 -15.64
CA HIS A 128 18.19 -7.23 -15.17
C HIS A 128 17.67 -5.94 -14.51
N PRO A 129 17.61 -5.89 -13.17
CA PRO A 129 17.19 -4.70 -12.45
C PRO A 129 18.34 -3.70 -12.26
N GLY A 130 18.00 -2.44 -11.97
CA GLY A 130 18.88 -1.51 -11.26
C GLY A 130 19.68 -0.52 -12.12
N LEU A 131 19.69 -0.66 -13.44
CA LEU A 131 20.39 0.29 -14.31
C LEU A 131 19.71 1.66 -14.23
N LEU A 132 20.44 2.74 -13.92
CA LEU A 132 19.88 4.09 -13.71
C LEU A 132 18.73 4.16 -12.67
N ALA A 133 18.73 3.28 -11.68
CA ALA A 133 17.66 3.19 -10.69
C ALA A 133 17.45 4.47 -9.88
N GLU A 134 18.53 5.13 -9.46
CA GLU A 134 18.46 6.37 -8.67
C GLU A 134 17.82 7.51 -9.46
N GLU A 135 18.21 7.67 -10.73
CA GLU A 135 17.69 8.70 -11.63
C GLU A 135 16.18 8.51 -11.85
N CYS A 136 15.76 7.29 -12.21
CA CYS A 136 14.34 6.98 -12.44
C CYS A 136 13.50 7.05 -11.15
N GLY A 137 14.05 6.59 -10.02
CA GLY A 137 13.38 6.67 -8.72
C GLY A 137 13.19 8.11 -8.25
N THR A 138 14.18 8.97 -8.52
CA THR A 138 14.12 10.41 -8.23
C THR A 138 13.06 11.10 -9.07
N LEU A 139 12.99 10.80 -10.38
CA LEU A 139 11.98 11.32 -11.29
C LEU A 139 10.56 11.03 -10.77
N LEU A 140 10.28 9.76 -10.42
CA LEU A 140 8.98 9.35 -9.89
C LEU A 140 8.65 10.02 -8.54
N THR A 141 9.64 10.10 -7.66
CA THR A 141 9.49 10.75 -6.34
C THR A 141 9.16 12.24 -6.47
N ASN A 142 9.84 12.93 -7.37
CA ASN A 142 9.63 14.35 -7.64
C ASN A 142 8.25 14.61 -8.23
N PHE A 143 7.80 13.80 -9.19
CA PHE A 143 6.47 13.92 -9.77
C PHE A 143 5.35 13.85 -8.72
N PHE A 144 5.38 12.83 -7.85
CA PHE A 144 4.36 12.71 -6.80
C PHE A 144 4.49 13.80 -5.72
N ARG A 145 5.70 14.27 -5.42
CA ARG A 145 5.92 15.42 -4.52
C ARG A 145 5.24 16.67 -5.08
N GLN A 146 5.48 17.00 -6.34
CA GLN A 146 4.87 18.14 -7.02
C GLN A 146 3.33 18.01 -7.08
N ARG A 147 2.80 16.81 -7.40
CA ARG A 147 1.34 16.59 -7.39
C ARG A 147 0.71 16.79 -6.00
N ARG A 148 1.37 16.33 -4.93
CA ARG A 148 0.89 16.58 -3.55
C ARG A 148 0.88 18.07 -3.20
N GLN A 149 1.93 18.80 -3.59
CA GLN A 149 2.01 20.25 -3.38
C GLN A 149 0.93 21.01 -4.16
N LYS A 150 0.73 20.69 -5.45
CA LYS A 150 -0.34 21.27 -6.28
C LYS A 150 -1.73 21.00 -5.68
N LYS A 151 -1.98 19.77 -5.21
CA LYS A 151 -3.25 19.41 -4.54
C LYS A 151 -3.44 20.16 -3.22
N ALA A 152 -2.38 20.32 -2.42
CA ALA A 152 -2.42 21.10 -1.18
C ALA A 152 -2.73 22.58 -1.46
N ALA A 153 -2.05 23.19 -2.43
CA ALA A 153 -2.30 24.56 -2.87
C ALA A 153 -3.74 24.74 -3.38
N ALA A 154 -4.22 23.85 -4.26
CA ALA A 154 -5.58 23.88 -4.77
C ALA A 154 -6.62 23.75 -3.64
N ARG A 155 -6.34 22.94 -2.62
CA ARG A 155 -7.22 22.80 -1.44
C ARG A 155 -7.25 24.07 -0.59
N ILE A 156 -6.13 24.76 -0.40
CA ILE A 156 -6.07 26.05 0.31
C ILE A 156 -6.89 27.10 -0.45
N LEU A 157 -6.72 27.18 -1.78
CA LEU A 157 -7.51 28.05 -2.67
C LEU A 157 -9.01 27.72 -2.63
N GLN A 158 -9.37 26.44 -2.55
CA GLN A 158 -10.77 26.01 -2.40
C GLN A 158 -11.34 26.33 -1.02
N ILE A 159 -10.58 26.20 0.07
CA ILE A 159 -11.01 26.60 1.42
C ILE A 159 -11.28 28.11 1.47
N GLY A 160 -10.47 28.91 0.79
CA GLY A 160 -10.72 30.36 0.66
C GLY A 160 -11.97 30.71 -0.15
N LYS A 161 -12.47 29.81 -1.02
CA LYS A 161 -13.66 30.03 -1.87
C LYS A 161 -14.91 29.30 -1.41
N ALA A 162 -14.79 28.25 -0.60
CA ALA A 162 -15.92 27.42 -0.19
C ALA A 162 -16.60 27.98 1.06
N SER A 163 -17.81 28.51 0.89
CA SER A 163 -18.79 28.63 1.96
C SER A 163 -19.00 27.27 2.65
N MET A 164 -19.06 27.29 3.98
CA MET A 164 -19.19 26.16 4.92
C MET A 164 -20.37 25.22 4.60
N THR A 165 -20.25 24.34 3.60
CA THR A 165 -21.21 23.25 3.38
C THR A 165 -20.48 21.91 3.28
N THR A 166 -20.51 21.13 4.36
CA THR A 166 -19.79 19.87 4.50
C THR A 166 -20.65 18.70 3.98
N LYS A 167 -20.25 18.06 2.87
CA LYS A 167 -20.81 16.75 2.48
C LYS A 167 -20.21 15.64 3.37
N LYS A 168 -21.09 14.79 3.93
CA LYS A 168 -20.77 13.75 4.93
C LYS A 168 -19.88 12.63 4.37
N LYS A 169 -18.93 12.18 5.21
CA LYS A 169 -17.90 11.16 4.97
C LYS A 169 -18.24 9.85 5.70
N TRP A 170 -19.24 9.09 5.26
CA TRP A 170 -19.51 7.77 5.84
C TRP A 170 -19.43 6.68 4.77
N SER A 171 -18.73 5.57 5.10
CA SER A 171 -18.54 4.40 4.24
C SER A 171 -19.77 3.49 4.25
N ALA A 172 -20.03 2.83 3.12
CA ALA A 172 -21.17 1.93 2.94
C ALA A 172 -21.00 0.54 3.58
N LYS A 173 -19.81 0.19 4.10
CA LYS A 173 -19.53 -1.11 4.72
C LYS A 173 -19.19 -0.97 6.21
N VAL A 174 -19.74 -1.88 7.01
CA VAL A 174 -19.58 -1.97 8.47
C VAL A 174 -18.88 -3.31 8.77
N ASP A 175 -17.63 -3.27 9.23
CA ASP A 175 -16.80 -4.47 9.47
C ASP A 175 -16.78 -4.90 10.95
N THR A 176 -17.70 -4.40 11.77
CA THR A 176 -17.78 -4.74 13.20
C THR A 176 -18.93 -5.68 13.47
N ASP A 177 -18.61 -6.80 14.13
CA ASP A 177 -19.56 -7.72 14.73
C ASP A 177 -20.61 -6.93 15.52
N SER A 178 -21.84 -6.99 15.04
CA SER A 178 -22.87 -6.05 15.45
C SER A 178 -23.20 -6.32 16.92
N THR A 179 -22.95 -5.29 17.70
CA THR A 179 -23.36 -5.19 19.10
C THR A 179 -24.88 -5.10 19.01
N HIS A 180 -25.62 -6.14 19.41
CA HIS A 180 -27.09 -6.17 19.29
C HIS A 180 -27.72 -5.89 20.66
N PRO A 181 -28.00 -4.62 20.99
CA PRO A 181 -28.77 -4.30 22.18
C PRO A 181 -30.23 -4.72 21.98
N ASP A 182 -30.87 -5.14 23.07
CA ASP A 182 -32.32 -5.42 23.05
C ASP A 182 -33.13 -4.24 22.52
N GLU A 183 -34.24 -4.56 21.87
CA GLU A 183 -35.17 -3.57 21.37
C GLU A 183 -35.65 -2.64 22.51
N GLY A 184 -35.62 -1.33 22.26
CA GLY A 184 -36.00 -0.33 23.25
C GLY A 184 -34.97 -0.11 24.37
N LEU A 185 -33.76 -0.69 24.32
CA LEU A 185 -32.72 -0.45 25.34
C LEU A 185 -32.52 1.04 25.61
N PHE A 186 -32.40 1.85 24.55
CA PHE A 186 -32.14 3.29 24.66
C PHE A 186 -33.36 4.12 25.10
N ASN A 187 -34.54 3.49 25.26
CA ASN A 187 -35.73 4.11 25.83
C ASN A 187 -35.83 3.89 27.35
N LYS A 188 -34.98 3.02 27.92
CA LYS A 188 -34.93 2.75 29.37
C LYS A 188 -34.25 3.91 30.12
N SER A 189 -34.21 3.82 31.45
CA SER A 189 -33.52 4.80 32.31
C SER A 189 -32.01 4.79 32.10
N ALA A 190 -31.34 5.90 32.43
CA ALA A 190 -29.89 6.06 32.29
C ALA A 190 -29.09 4.94 32.96
N THR A 191 -29.56 4.48 34.12
CA THR A 191 -28.94 3.40 34.88
C THR A 191 -29.11 2.04 34.18
N ALA A 192 -30.28 1.76 33.60
CA ALA A 192 -30.53 0.52 32.87
C ALA A 192 -29.69 0.45 31.59
N ILE A 193 -29.58 1.57 30.86
CA ILE A 193 -28.74 1.70 29.67
C ILE A 193 -27.28 1.45 30.02
N ALA A 194 -26.75 2.15 31.02
CA ALA A 194 -25.34 2.00 31.42
C ALA A 194 -25.00 0.57 31.86
N LYS A 195 -25.88 -0.10 32.62
CA LYS A 195 -25.66 -1.49 33.05
C LYS A 195 -25.67 -2.47 31.88
N ALA A 196 -26.65 -2.38 30.99
CA ALA A 196 -26.74 -3.26 29.83
C ALA A 196 -25.54 -3.06 28.90
N LEU A 197 -25.16 -1.82 28.61
CA LEU A 197 -24.02 -1.50 27.75
C LEU A 197 -22.67 -1.91 28.33
N ALA A 198 -22.56 -2.03 29.65
CA ALA A 198 -21.36 -2.54 30.32
C ALA A 198 -21.29 -4.07 30.36
N SER A 199 -22.38 -4.79 30.04
CA SER A 199 -22.40 -6.25 30.01
C SER A 199 -21.65 -6.78 28.78
N LYS A 200 -21.06 -7.98 28.91
CA LYS A 200 -20.41 -8.68 27.79
C LYS A 200 -21.40 -9.25 26.78
N GLU A 201 -22.65 -9.46 27.21
CA GLU A 201 -23.74 -9.93 26.38
C GLU A 201 -24.10 -8.89 25.32
N VAL A 202 -24.28 -7.62 25.73
CA VAL A 202 -24.55 -6.54 24.79
C VAL A 202 -23.25 -6.04 24.16
N SER A 203 -22.17 -5.87 24.93
CA SER A 203 -20.88 -5.34 24.47
C SER A 203 -19.74 -6.37 24.62
N PRO A 204 -19.55 -7.30 23.67
CA PRO A 204 -18.52 -8.35 23.76
C PRO A 204 -17.09 -7.80 23.91
N LYS A 205 -16.82 -6.63 23.32
CA LYS A 205 -15.52 -5.92 23.40
C LYS A 205 -15.38 -5.04 24.65
N GLY A 206 -16.28 -5.18 25.61
CA GLY A 206 -16.30 -4.46 26.88
C GLY A 206 -17.01 -3.10 26.83
N PRO A 207 -17.11 -2.39 27.97
CA PRO A 207 -17.96 -1.22 28.11
C PRO A 207 -17.57 -0.02 27.23
N ALA A 208 -16.30 0.08 26.80
CA ALA A 208 -15.86 1.08 25.82
C ALA A 208 -16.52 0.88 24.44
N SER A 209 -16.89 -0.37 24.09
CA SER A 209 -17.73 -0.67 22.93
C SER A 209 -19.15 -0.15 23.12
N GLY A 210 -19.73 -0.39 24.31
CA GLY A 210 -21.04 0.14 24.69
C GLY A 210 -21.12 1.67 24.61
N MET A 211 -20.06 2.38 25.04
CA MET A 211 -19.97 3.84 24.95
C MET A 211 -19.99 4.32 23.49
N ARG A 212 -19.28 3.63 22.58
CA ARG A 212 -19.31 3.95 21.14
C ARG A 212 -20.71 3.77 20.56
N MET A 213 -21.42 2.73 20.97
CA MET A 213 -22.78 2.46 20.53
C MET A 213 -23.79 3.48 21.05
N LEU A 214 -23.67 3.90 22.32
CA LEU A 214 -24.50 4.98 22.88
C LEU A 214 -24.29 6.31 22.15
N ASN A 215 -23.03 6.67 21.88
CA ASN A 215 -22.70 7.86 21.10
C ASN A 215 -23.25 7.77 19.67
N PHE A 216 -23.16 6.59 19.03
CA PHE A 216 -23.73 6.37 17.71
C PHE A 216 -25.25 6.57 17.71
N TYR A 217 -25.97 6.00 18.69
CA TYR A 217 -27.42 6.13 18.80
C TYR A 217 -27.86 7.60 18.92
N ILE A 218 -27.22 8.37 19.81
CA ILE A 218 -27.52 9.80 20.02
C ILE A 218 -27.28 10.59 18.74
N ASN A 219 -26.13 10.36 18.09
CA ASN A 219 -25.77 11.04 16.84
C ASN A 219 -26.70 10.67 15.67
N ARG A 220 -27.17 9.42 15.63
CA ARG A 220 -28.04 8.90 14.56
C ARG A 220 -29.49 9.38 14.73
N ALA A 221 -29.96 9.48 15.96
CA ALA A 221 -31.29 9.96 16.30
C ALA A 221 -31.41 11.48 16.10
N GLY A 222 -30.34 12.25 16.36
CA GLY A 222 -30.25 13.66 15.99
C GLY A 222 -31.42 14.50 16.55
N LYS A 223 -32.13 15.22 15.67
CA LYS A 223 -33.28 16.07 16.06
C LYS A 223 -34.54 15.30 16.47
N ASN A 224 -34.57 13.98 16.33
CA ASN A 224 -35.75 13.16 16.63
C ASN A 224 -35.84 12.77 18.12
N LEU A 225 -34.89 13.20 18.95
CA LEU A 225 -34.91 13.03 20.40
C LEU A 225 -35.57 14.22 21.08
N SER A 226 -36.49 13.97 22.02
CA SER A 226 -36.93 15.01 22.94
C SER A 226 -35.77 15.49 23.81
N GLN A 227 -35.83 16.74 24.30
CA GLN A 227 -34.80 17.28 25.19
C GLN A 227 -34.61 16.42 26.45
N GLU A 228 -35.70 15.92 27.01
CA GLU A 228 -35.69 15.02 28.17
C GLU A 228 -34.97 13.70 27.86
N ARG A 229 -35.26 13.09 26.70
CA ARG A 229 -34.63 11.83 26.29
C ARG A 229 -33.15 12.01 25.98
N HIS A 230 -32.78 13.15 25.39
CA HIS A 230 -31.38 13.50 25.17
C HIS A 230 -30.64 13.65 26.50
N ALA A 231 -31.21 14.36 27.47
CA ALA A 231 -30.63 14.50 28.80
C ALA A 231 -30.46 13.15 29.51
N GLU A 232 -31.43 12.24 29.38
CA GLU A 232 -31.37 10.90 29.96
C GLU A 232 -30.26 10.05 29.33
N LEU A 233 -30.00 10.21 28.03
CA LEU A 233 -28.90 9.53 27.32
C LEU A 233 -27.53 10.10 27.69
N GLU A 234 -27.40 11.41 27.92
CA GLU A 234 -26.16 12.00 28.45
C GLU A 234 -25.87 11.51 29.88
N LYS A 235 -26.88 11.44 30.76
CA LYS A 235 -26.73 10.79 32.08
C LYS A 235 -26.28 9.34 31.97
N ALA A 236 -26.73 8.62 30.95
CA ALA A 236 -26.29 7.25 30.69
C ALA A 236 -24.80 7.18 30.32
N LYS A 237 -24.27 8.16 29.56
CA LYS A 237 -22.84 8.26 29.26
C LYS A 237 -22.02 8.45 30.52
N GLU A 238 -22.41 9.39 31.39
CA GLU A 238 -21.69 9.65 32.63
C GLU A 238 -21.59 8.39 33.50
N LYS A 239 -22.71 7.69 33.68
CA LYS A 239 -22.76 6.42 34.42
C LYS A 239 -21.91 5.33 33.79
N LEU A 240 -21.95 5.18 32.46
CA LEU A 240 -21.13 4.19 31.74
C LEU A 240 -19.64 4.54 31.80
N SER A 241 -19.29 5.82 31.75
CA SER A 241 -17.91 6.29 31.92
C SER A 241 -17.37 5.96 33.32
N ALA A 242 -18.17 6.18 34.37
CA ALA A 242 -17.78 5.81 35.73
C ALA A 242 -17.55 4.29 35.87
N LEU A 243 -18.36 3.46 35.20
CA LEU A 243 -18.15 2.01 35.16
C LEU A 243 -16.89 1.60 34.41
N ILE A 244 -16.57 2.28 33.29
CA ILE A 244 -15.32 2.07 32.54
C ILE A 244 -14.12 2.37 33.41
N GLU A 245 -14.11 3.51 34.09
CA GLU A 245 -12.99 3.90 34.95
C GLU A 245 -12.83 2.97 36.16
N LYS A 246 -13.94 2.51 36.75
CA LYS A 246 -13.91 1.50 37.81
C LYS A 246 -13.29 0.18 37.33
N GLN A 247 -13.69 -0.32 36.15
CA GLN A 247 -13.13 -1.56 35.58
C GLN A 247 -11.65 -1.43 35.23
N LYS A 248 -11.22 -0.27 34.73
CA LYS A 248 -9.79 0.01 34.47
C LYS A 248 -8.99 -0.01 35.77
N ALA A 249 -9.48 0.67 36.81
CA ALA A 249 -8.80 0.72 38.11
C ALA A 249 -8.72 -0.66 38.79
N GLU A 250 -9.74 -1.50 38.64
CA GLU A 250 -9.74 -2.89 39.13
C GLU A 250 -8.74 -3.77 38.36
N ALA A 251 -8.70 -3.65 37.03
CA ALA A 251 -7.74 -4.36 36.19
C ALA A 251 -6.29 -3.94 36.46
N GLU A 252 -6.06 -2.68 36.82
CA GLU A 252 -4.74 -2.16 37.17
C GLU A 252 -4.26 -2.67 38.54
N LYS A 253 -5.17 -2.84 39.52
CA LYS A 253 -4.89 -3.45 40.82
C LYS A 253 -4.57 -4.95 40.76
N GLN A 254 -5.10 -5.66 39.76
CA GLN A 254 -4.90 -7.11 39.59
C GLN A 254 -3.66 -7.47 38.75
N LYS A 255 -2.89 -6.48 38.29
CA LYS A 255 -1.69 -6.72 37.47
C LYS A 255 -0.52 -7.20 38.37
N PRO A 256 0.06 -8.39 38.15
CA PRO A 256 1.15 -8.88 38.98
C PRO A 256 2.37 -7.95 38.87
N ARG A 257 2.93 -7.54 40.02
CA ARG A 257 4.19 -6.77 40.06
C ARG A 257 5.29 -7.64 39.45
N LYS A 258 5.88 -7.19 38.33
CA LYS A 258 7.04 -7.87 37.73
C LYS A 258 8.18 -7.93 38.75
N PRO A 259 8.86 -9.08 38.93
CA PRO A 259 10.09 -9.11 39.70
C PRO A 259 11.17 -8.27 38.99
N HIS A 260 11.82 -7.38 39.74
CA HIS A 260 13.03 -6.70 39.29
C HIS A 260 14.15 -7.72 39.10
N THR A 261 14.44 -8.13 37.87
CA THR A 261 15.69 -8.83 37.55
C THR A 261 16.79 -7.82 37.27
N SER A 262 17.72 -7.66 38.20
CA SER A 262 19.01 -7.00 37.97
C SER A 262 19.91 -7.94 37.16
N ALA A 263 20.10 -7.67 35.87
CA ALA A 263 21.11 -8.35 35.07
C ALA A 263 22.37 -7.47 34.99
N LYS A 264 23.30 -7.70 35.92
CA LYS A 264 24.71 -7.31 35.78
C LYS A 264 25.49 -8.48 35.17
N SER A 265 26.26 -8.15 34.13
CA SER A 265 27.52 -8.76 33.67
C SER A 265 27.59 -10.25 33.33
N ALA A 266 27.76 -10.55 32.04
CA ALA A 266 28.67 -11.60 31.58
C ALA A 266 29.07 -11.34 30.11
N THR A 267 30.11 -10.53 29.92
CA THR A 267 30.84 -10.45 28.65
C THR A 267 31.91 -11.56 28.58
N LYS A 268 32.01 -12.16 27.39
CA LYS A 268 33.25 -12.67 26.76
C LYS A 268 33.67 -14.12 27.04
N LYS A 269 33.32 -15.03 26.12
CA LYS A 269 34.21 -16.04 25.50
C LYS A 269 33.37 -17.00 24.63
N VAL A 270 33.49 -16.92 23.30
CA VAL A 270 33.72 -18.06 22.39
C VAL A 270 34.14 -17.48 21.03
N ALA A 271 35.44 -17.48 20.74
CA ALA A 271 35.97 -17.38 19.38
C ALA A 271 37.37 -18.00 19.36
N LYS A 272 37.44 -19.34 19.18
CA LYS A 272 38.55 -20.05 18.54
C LYS A 272 38.29 -21.56 18.53
N LYS A 273 37.81 -22.08 17.40
CA LYS A 273 38.11 -23.43 16.91
C LYS A 273 37.67 -23.53 15.45
N THR A 274 38.63 -23.38 14.53
CA THR A 274 38.84 -24.21 13.33
C THR A 274 39.93 -23.56 12.46
N ALA A 275 41.19 -23.83 12.79
CA ALA A 275 42.31 -23.76 11.86
C ALA A 275 43.19 -24.99 12.10
N SER A 276 42.94 -26.02 11.30
CA SER A 276 43.66 -27.28 11.13
C SER A 276 43.23 -27.71 9.73
N LYS A 277 44.05 -27.90 8.70
CA LYS A 277 45.42 -28.37 8.58
C LYS A 277 45.95 -27.85 7.22
N LYS A 278 47.12 -27.25 7.18
CA LYS A 278 48.03 -27.32 6.02
C LYS A 278 49.46 -27.36 6.56
N SER A 279 50.28 -28.16 5.87
CA SER A 279 51.72 -28.37 6.06
C SER A 279 52.12 -29.34 7.18
N SER A 280 52.47 -30.58 6.81
CA SER A 280 53.81 -31.18 7.01
C SER A 280 53.80 -32.66 6.61
N ALA A 281 54.27 -32.99 5.40
CA ALA A 281 54.93 -34.27 5.12
C ALA A 281 55.78 -34.09 3.85
N LYS A 282 57.05 -33.80 4.09
CA LYS A 282 58.17 -33.79 3.15
C LYS A 282 58.88 -35.13 3.41
N LEU A 283 59.06 -35.98 2.39
CA LEU A 283 60.30 -36.70 2.06
C LEU A 283 60.04 -37.89 1.12
N LYS A 284 60.95 -37.98 0.14
CA LYS A 284 61.17 -39.01 -0.90
C LYS A 284 60.30 -38.89 -2.15
#